data_AF-A0A2G7M3D6-F1
#
_entry.id   AF-A0A2G7M3D6-F1
#
_cell.length_a   1.000
_cell.length_b   1.000
_cell.length_c   1.000
_cell.angle_alpha   90.00
_cell.angle_beta   90.00
_cell.angle_gamma   90.00
#
_symmetry.space_group_name_H-M   'P 1'
#
loop_
_entity.id
_entity.type
_entity.pdbx_description
1 polymer ?
#
loop_
_entity_poly.entity_id
_entity_poly.type
_entity_poly.pdbx_seq_one_letter_code
_entity_poly.pdbx_strand_id
1 'polypeptide(L)'
;MSNIKHKEQSSNKELTGALTNKTNIFNEKKNRLKAFSKSFPNSESLPSVPTSKGLFGLFDYKVTGSDLNSLTEKIQDKMIKQNQILVKTIQEFNTIYDTFSALDKEYIRGILISLKSAEEANAKALKGINGVKENQIEITQIIEQQKQVIQVLKKFKEKIEKIEHLTDVDTIFGELSTMQSNLKVNETKIETQDLRLVDLNDEMKSLLSSLSVFQENFNYFKEIQVEKFQTVKQLVSNQNENISEIELIITDNKTNIAALNKEIVIHGEKLGDLKQLIQNDIQILSEKVTRNNSELVARLVSTTNEVSTNKLNFENAIKELNTGIDQKAESMSAYLKSELSKANNEIAELSLFTKSLSKVLKITQAISFTSIAILCILVLLIISGVL
;
A
#
# COMPACT_ATOMS: atom_id res chain seq x y z
N MET A 1 93.98 11.81 48.38
CA MET A 1 94.19 11.62 49.84
C MET A 1 95.20 10.54 50.23
N SER A 2 95.56 9.57 49.37
CA SER A 2 96.47 8.47 49.74
C SER A 2 97.97 8.85 49.77
N ASN A 3 98.45 9.74 48.88
CA ASN A 3 99.87 10.14 48.81
C ASN A 3 100.37 11.07 49.93
N ILE A 4 99.49 11.68 50.73
CA ILE A 4 99.88 12.60 51.82
C ILE A 4 100.15 11.81 53.11
N LYS A 5 99.34 10.77 53.40
CA LYS A 5 99.53 9.91 54.57
C LYS A 5 100.86 9.15 54.53
N HIS A 6 101.30 8.68 53.36
CA HIS A 6 102.57 7.93 53.24
C HIS A 6 103.80 8.79 53.49
N LYS A 7 103.76 10.10 53.16
CA LYS A 7 104.90 11.01 53.33
C LYS A 7 105.05 11.48 54.78
N GLU A 8 103.94 11.71 55.50
CA GLU A 8 103.95 12.06 56.92
C GLU A 8 104.38 10.88 57.82
N GLN A 9 103.97 9.64 57.50
CA GLN A 9 104.34 8.46 58.27
C GLN A 9 105.80 8.05 58.11
N SER A 10 106.38 8.23 56.92
CA SER A 10 107.81 7.99 56.68
C SER A 10 108.68 8.98 57.47
N SER A 11 108.30 10.26 57.47
CA SER A 11 109.10 11.32 58.13
C SER A 11 109.05 11.23 59.67
N ASN A 12 107.95 10.77 60.26
CA ASN A 12 107.83 10.64 61.72
C ASN A 12 108.58 9.41 62.29
N LYS A 13 108.74 8.34 61.49
CA LYS A 13 109.43 7.11 61.90
C LYS A 13 110.95 7.27 61.91
N GLU A 14 111.52 8.03 60.98
CA GLU A 14 112.94 8.41 60.99
C GLU A 14 113.27 9.37 62.15
N LEU A 15 112.37 10.32 62.46
CA LEU A 15 112.57 11.28 63.56
C LEU A 15 112.58 10.61 64.95
N THR A 16 111.66 9.66 65.17
CA THR A 16 111.53 8.94 66.45
C THR A 16 112.67 7.95 66.68
N GLY A 17 113.17 7.29 65.62
CA GLY A 17 114.36 6.43 65.67
C GLY A 17 115.67 7.21 65.91
N ALA A 18 115.78 8.42 65.36
CA ALA A 18 116.93 9.29 65.60
C ALA A 18 116.98 9.84 67.05
N LEU A 19 115.82 10.13 67.65
CA LEU A 19 115.73 10.67 69.02
C LEU A 19 116.07 9.60 70.09
N THR A 20 115.67 8.35 69.88
CA THR A 20 115.93 7.24 70.83
C THR A 20 117.40 6.84 70.88
N ASN A 21 118.07 6.71 69.74
CA ASN A 21 119.49 6.37 69.69
C ASN A 21 120.37 7.45 70.37
N LYS A 22 120.01 8.73 70.19
CA LYS A 22 120.76 9.87 70.75
C LYS A 22 120.51 10.09 72.25
N THR A 23 119.35 9.68 72.77
CA THR A 23 119.06 9.61 74.22
C THR A 23 119.99 8.65 74.94
N ASN A 24 120.32 7.53 74.28
CA ASN A 24 121.27 6.58 74.82
C ASN A 24 122.69 7.17 74.88
N ILE A 25 123.11 7.92 73.84
CA ILE A 25 124.42 8.60 73.81
C ILE A 25 124.53 9.64 74.93
N PHE A 26 123.50 10.46 75.17
CA PHE A 26 123.50 11.44 76.27
C PHE A 26 123.61 10.76 77.64
N ASN A 27 122.81 9.72 77.87
CA ASN A 27 122.82 8.98 79.13
C ASN A 27 124.16 8.25 79.35
N GLU A 28 124.77 7.70 78.30
CA GLU A 28 126.11 7.09 78.37
C GLU A 28 127.17 8.11 78.78
N LYS A 29 127.22 9.27 78.11
CA LYS A 29 128.19 10.33 78.40
C LYS A 29 128.01 10.91 79.81
N LYS A 30 126.76 11.13 80.24
CA LYS A 30 126.41 11.54 81.61
C LYS A 30 126.91 10.54 82.66
N ASN A 31 126.75 9.24 82.41
CA ASN A 31 127.18 8.20 83.34
C ASN A 31 128.71 8.08 83.43
N ARG A 32 129.42 8.24 82.30
CA ARG A 32 130.89 8.31 82.27
C ARG A 32 131.43 9.46 83.12
N LEU A 33 130.87 10.66 82.96
CA LEU A 33 131.24 11.83 83.77
C LEU A 33 131.03 11.60 85.27
N LYS A 34 129.90 11.01 85.65
CA LYS A 34 129.58 10.66 87.05
C LYS A 34 130.58 9.68 87.64
N ALA A 35 131.08 8.72 86.85
CA ALA A 35 132.10 7.78 87.29
C ALA A 35 133.47 8.45 87.46
N PHE A 36 133.85 9.32 86.53
CA PHE A 36 135.11 10.07 86.60
C PHE A 36 135.18 11.00 87.82
N SER A 37 134.11 11.75 88.12
CA SER A 37 134.05 12.65 89.28
C SER A 37 134.37 11.97 90.61
N LYS A 38 134.20 10.64 90.70
CA LYS A 38 134.51 9.84 91.89
C LYS A 38 135.94 9.28 91.90
N SER A 39 136.71 9.48 90.84
CA SER A 39 138.03 8.86 90.63
C SER A 39 139.22 9.77 90.91
N PHE A 40 139.00 10.95 91.49
CA PHE A 40 140.09 11.83 91.90
C PHE A 40 140.86 11.24 93.10
N PRO A 41 142.18 11.09 93.01
CA PRO A 41 142.97 10.64 94.15
C PRO A 41 143.09 11.74 95.20
N ASN A 42 143.18 11.34 96.48
CA ASN A 42 143.43 12.24 97.60
C ASN A 42 144.84 12.84 97.49
N SER A 43 145.03 14.08 97.95
CA SER A 43 146.33 14.75 97.93
C SER A 43 147.33 14.02 98.85
N GLU A 44 148.28 13.30 98.27
CA GLU A 44 149.39 12.70 99.03
C GLU A 44 150.58 13.68 99.10
N SER A 45 151.27 13.73 100.24
CA SER A 45 152.45 14.56 100.45
C SER A 45 153.62 14.18 99.52
N LEU A 46 154.46 15.16 99.16
CA LEU A 46 155.69 14.87 98.42
C LEU A 46 156.62 14.01 99.30
N PRO A 47 157.23 12.95 98.74
CA PRO A 47 158.25 12.20 99.47
C PRO A 47 159.42 13.12 99.83
N SER A 48 160.15 12.79 100.89
CA SER A 48 161.37 13.48 101.31
C SER A 48 162.50 12.46 101.51
N VAL A 49 163.73 12.95 101.57
CA VAL A 49 164.89 12.14 101.99
C VAL A 49 164.87 11.92 103.51
N PRO A 50 165.50 10.85 104.01
CA PRO A 50 165.65 10.63 105.45
C PRO A 50 166.44 11.79 106.08
N THR A 51 165.96 12.27 107.23
CA THR A 51 166.61 13.36 107.97
C THR A 51 167.43 12.88 109.17
N SER A 52 167.27 11.62 109.61
CA SER A 52 168.02 11.06 110.75
C SER A 52 168.42 9.59 110.59
N LYS A 53 169.51 9.17 111.26
CA LYS A 53 170.01 7.78 111.31
C LYS A 53 170.11 7.28 112.75
N GLY A 54 169.99 5.96 112.96
CA GLY A 54 170.20 5.30 114.27
C GLY A 54 168.93 5.13 115.11
N LEU A 55 168.98 4.22 116.09
CA LEU A 55 167.85 3.89 116.99
C LEU A 55 167.44 5.17 117.74
N PHE A 56 166.20 5.61 117.58
CA PHE A 56 165.61 6.85 118.13
C PHE A 56 165.97 8.19 117.45
N GLY A 57 166.64 8.19 116.30
CA GLY A 57 166.79 9.41 115.47
C GLY A 57 167.73 10.48 116.04
N LEU A 58 168.71 10.09 116.86
CA LEU A 58 169.65 10.96 117.56
C LEU A 58 170.80 11.52 116.71
N PHE A 59 170.88 11.17 115.43
CA PHE A 59 171.95 11.61 114.53
C PHE A 59 171.41 12.15 113.22
N ASP A 60 171.95 13.27 112.78
CA ASP A 60 171.67 13.83 111.46
C ASP A 60 172.09 12.83 110.36
N TYR A 61 171.17 12.54 109.45
CA TYR A 61 171.44 11.66 108.31
C TYR A 61 172.08 12.45 107.18
N LYS A 62 173.32 12.12 106.83
CA LYS A 62 173.93 12.65 105.61
C LYS A 62 173.34 11.95 104.40
N VAL A 63 172.43 12.65 103.73
CA VAL A 63 171.77 12.23 102.50
C VAL A 63 172.81 11.75 101.48
N THR A 64 172.63 10.54 100.94
CA THR A 64 173.52 9.98 99.92
C THR A 64 173.00 10.28 98.51
N GLY A 65 173.86 10.12 97.50
CA GLY A 65 173.44 10.18 96.10
C GLY A 65 172.33 9.18 95.75
N SER A 66 172.30 8.01 96.42
CA SER A 66 171.22 7.02 96.24
C SER A 66 169.88 7.50 96.82
N ASP A 67 169.91 8.22 97.94
CA ASP A 67 168.70 8.76 98.57
C ASP A 67 168.09 9.87 97.70
N LEU A 68 168.93 10.71 97.10
CA LEU A 68 168.49 11.71 96.13
C LEU A 68 167.94 11.06 94.87
N ASN A 69 168.61 10.05 94.30
CA ASN A 69 168.10 9.34 93.13
C ASN A 69 166.75 8.67 93.41
N SER A 70 166.56 8.02 94.56
CA SER A 70 165.28 7.43 94.95
C SER A 70 164.20 8.48 95.18
N LEU A 71 164.53 9.62 95.78
CA LEU A 71 163.60 10.74 95.90
C LEU A 71 163.19 11.26 94.51
N THR A 72 164.16 11.48 93.61
CA THR A 72 163.92 11.94 92.24
C THR A 72 163.04 10.98 91.47
N GLU A 73 163.28 9.66 91.56
CA GLU A 73 162.45 8.63 90.94
C GLU A 73 161.01 8.66 91.48
N LYS A 74 160.84 8.73 92.81
CA LYS A 74 159.50 8.85 93.43
C LYS A 74 158.78 10.15 93.07
N ILE A 75 159.50 11.26 92.96
CA ILE A 75 158.95 12.54 92.50
C ILE A 75 158.54 12.42 91.03
N GLN A 76 159.39 11.83 90.19
CA GLN A 76 159.13 11.65 88.76
C GLN A 76 157.90 10.76 88.53
N ASP A 77 157.79 9.63 89.23
CA ASP A 77 156.61 8.77 89.20
C ASP A 77 155.34 9.51 89.61
N LYS A 78 155.44 10.38 90.62
CA LYS A 78 154.30 11.18 91.09
C LYS A 78 153.91 12.25 90.07
N MET A 79 154.87 12.91 89.43
CA MET A 79 154.62 13.87 88.35
C MET A 79 154.01 13.17 87.12
N ILE A 80 154.46 11.96 86.77
CA ILE A 80 153.86 11.15 85.68
C ILE A 80 152.41 10.81 86.02
N LYS A 81 152.13 10.33 87.25
CA LYS A 81 150.76 10.06 87.70
C LYS A 81 149.88 11.31 87.68
N GLN A 82 150.40 12.46 88.13
CA GLN A 82 149.67 13.73 88.07
C GLN A 82 149.38 14.16 86.63
N ASN A 83 150.34 14.02 85.71
CA ASN A 83 150.13 14.31 84.30
C ASN A 83 149.06 13.39 83.68
N GLN A 84 149.07 12.10 84.01
CA GLN A 84 148.01 11.16 83.58
C GLN A 84 146.62 11.58 84.10
N ILE A 85 146.54 12.03 85.36
CA ILE A 85 145.29 12.55 85.94
C ILE A 85 144.85 13.83 85.22
N LEU A 86 145.76 14.76 84.94
CA LEU A 86 145.47 16.00 84.22
C LEU A 86 144.98 15.73 82.80
N VAL A 87 145.65 14.85 82.05
CA VAL A 87 145.23 14.44 80.70
C VAL A 87 143.84 13.82 80.74
N LYS A 88 143.58 12.90 81.69
CA LYS A 88 142.25 12.31 81.87
C LYS A 88 141.20 13.36 82.22
N THR A 89 141.53 14.32 83.07
CA THR A 89 140.66 15.44 83.45
C THR A 89 140.30 16.28 82.22
N ILE A 90 141.27 16.63 81.38
CA ILE A 90 141.04 17.40 80.15
C ILE A 90 140.14 16.62 79.17
N GLN A 91 140.38 15.33 78.98
CA GLN A 91 139.54 14.47 78.13
C GLN A 91 138.09 14.40 78.62
N GLU A 92 137.90 14.36 79.93
CA GLU A 92 136.57 14.34 80.54
C GLU A 92 135.90 15.71 80.44
N PHE A 93 136.63 16.83 80.56
CA PHE A 93 136.09 18.16 80.27
C PHE A 93 135.65 18.32 78.81
N ASN A 94 136.36 17.73 77.85
CA ASN A 94 135.90 17.68 76.46
C ASN A 94 134.61 16.86 76.33
N THR A 95 134.51 15.75 77.07
CA THR A 95 133.28 14.94 77.15
C THR A 95 132.11 15.74 77.73
N ILE A 96 132.34 16.60 78.74
CA ILE A 96 131.34 17.54 79.28
C ILE A 96 130.88 18.52 78.20
N TYR A 97 131.83 19.15 77.50
CA TYR A 97 131.54 20.11 76.44
C TYR A 97 130.72 19.48 75.31
N ASP A 98 131.11 18.30 74.83
CA ASP A 98 130.38 17.56 73.81
C ASP A 98 128.96 17.20 74.26
N THR A 99 128.79 16.83 75.53
CA THR A 99 127.49 16.49 76.11
C THR A 99 126.57 17.70 76.15
N PHE A 100 127.08 18.88 76.55
CA PHE A 100 126.30 20.12 76.56
C PHE A 100 126.04 20.67 75.16
N SER A 101 126.99 20.54 74.24
CA SER A 101 126.81 20.90 72.83
C SER A 101 125.72 20.06 72.15
N ALA A 102 125.68 18.75 72.46
CA ALA A 102 124.62 17.85 72.00
C ALA A 102 123.24 18.20 72.60
N LEU A 103 123.18 18.67 73.85
CA LEU A 103 121.95 19.12 74.49
C LEU A 103 121.38 20.39 73.81
N ASP A 104 122.24 21.37 73.54
CA ASP A 104 121.83 22.68 73.01
C ASP A 104 121.35 22.62 71.56
N LYS A 105 122.08 21.90 70.69
CA LYS A 105 121.83 21.98 69.24
C LYS A 105 120.65 21.14 68.74
N GLU A 106 120.43 19.97 69.35
CA GLU A 106 119.49 18.98 68.77
C GLU A 106 118.30 18.68 69.69
N TYR A 107 118.49 18.60 71.00
CA TYR A 107 117.39 18.36 71.94
C TYR A 107 116.44 19.55 72.04
N ILE A 108 116.97 20.77 72.24
CA ILE A 108 116.15 21.99 72.27
C ILE A 108 115.45 22.19 70.91
N ARG A 109 116.15 21.90 69.81
CA ARG A 109 115.55 21.93 68.47
C ARG A 109 114.42 20.92 68.30
N GLY A 110 114.56 19.70 68.83
CA GLY A 110 113.50 18.69 68.83
C GLY A 110 112.27 19.10 69.64
N ILE A 111 112.47 19.74 70.79
CA ILE A 111 111.38 20.31 71.62
C ILE A 111 110.67 21.43 70.85
N LEU A 112 111.40 22.35 70.21
CA LEU A 112 110.83 23.44 69.42
C LEU A 112 110.02 22.92 68.23
N ILE A 113 110.53 21.90 67.53
CA ILE A 113 109.80 21.26 66.42
C ILE A 113 108.51 20.62 66.96
N SER A 114 108.58 19.88 68.06
CA SER A 114 107.41 19.22 68.65
C SER A 114 106.35 20.22 69.12
N LEU A 115 106.77 21.34 69.73
CA LEU A 115 105.87 22.41 70.15
C LEU A 115 105.19 23.09 68.95
N LYS A 116 105.95 23.37 67.88
CA LYS A 116 105.40 23.93 66.64
C LYS A 116 104.42 22.96 65.97
N SER A 117 104.72 21.67 65.94
CA SER A 117 103.79 20.65 65.44
C SER A 117 102.52 20.57 66.29
N ALA A 118 102.62 20.70 67.62
CA ALA A 118 101.47 20.74 68.52
C ALA A 118 100.63 22.01 68.31
N GLU A 119 101.28 23.16 68.09
CA GLU A 119 100.62 24.43 67.77
C GLU A 119 99.88 24.34 66.43
N GLU A 120 100.51 23.79 65.39
CA GLU A 120 99.89 23.56 64.09
C GLU A 120 98.72 22.58 64.19
N ALA A 121 98.84 21.52 65.00
CA ALA A 121 97.75 20.58 65.25
C ALA A 121 96.58 21.24 65.98
N ASN A 122 96.86 22.10 66.98
CA ASN A 122 95.84 22.85 67.69
C ASN A 122 95.15 23.89 66.79
N ALA A 123 95.90 24.60 65.95
CA ALA A 123 95.34 25.52 64.96
C ALA A 123 94.43 24.81 63.96
N LYS A 124 94.84 23.61 63.49
CA LYS A 124 93.98 22.75 62.65
C LYS A 124 92.74 22.28 63.40
N ALA A 125 92.85 21.92 64.68
CA ALA A 125 91.71 21.51 65.50
C ALA A 125 90.72 22.66 65.71
N LEU A 126 91.20 23.87 66.01
CA LEU A 126 90.36 25.08 66.14
C LEU A 126 89.67 25.43 64.82
N LYS A 127 90.38 25.33 63.69
CA LYS A 127 89.78 25.50 62.36
C LYS A 127 88.70 24.44 62.09
N GLY A 128 88.95 23.19 62.49
CA GLY A 128 87.97 22.11 62.43
C GLY A 128 86.72 22.39 63.27
N ILE A 129 86.88 22.91 64.48
CA ILE A 129 85.75 23.30 65.36
C ILE A 129 84.93 24.43 64.74
N ASN A 130 85.58 25.44 64.15
CA ASN A 130 84.87 26.53 63.48
C ASN A 130 84.09 26.03 62.26
N GLY A 131 84.68 25.14 61.44
CA GLY A 131 83.96 24.51 60.33
C GLY A 131 82.77 23.66 60.79
N VAL A 132 82.86 22.98 61.94
CA VAL A 132 81.71 22.26 62.53
C VAL A 132 80.61 23.22 62.97
N LYS A 133 80.95 24.38 63.54
CA LYS A 133 79.97 25.41 63.92
C LYS A 133 79.26 26.00 62.71
N GLU A 134 80.00 26.31 61.64
CA GLU A 134 79.45 26.79 60.37
C GLU A 134 78.46 25.77 59.80
N ASN A 135 78.85 24.49 59.73
CA ASN A 135 77.96 23.41 59.28
C ASN A 135 76.71 23.27 60.16
N GLN A 136 76.80 23.46 61.48
CA GLN A 136 75.63 23.42 62.36
C GLN A 136 74.65 24.57 62.09
N ILE A 137 75.16 25.76 61.78
CA ILE A 137 74.33 26.91 61.39
C ILE A 137 73.62 26.60 60.08
N GLU A 138 74.34 26.09 59.07
CA GLU A 138 73.76 25.69 57.77
C GLU A 138 72.69 24.60 57.93
N ILE A 139 72.96 23.56 58.72
CA ILE A 139 71.97 22.49 59.01
C ILE A 139 70.71 23.06 59.66
N THR A 140 70.86 23.99 60.60
CA THR A 140 69.72 24.64 61.26
C THR A 140 68.89 25.46 60.27
N GLN A 141 69.55 26.20 59.37
CA GLN A 141 68.87 26.94 58.31
C GLN A 141 68.11 26.00 57.36
N ILE A 142 68.72 24.89 56.96
CA ILE A 142 68.10 23.87 56.10
C ILE A 142 66.86 23.27 56.79
N ILE A 143 66.94 22.95 58.08
CA ILE A 143 65.81 22.42 58.85
C ILE A 143 64.64 23.41 58.86
N GLU A 144 64.91 24.71 59.09
CA GLU A 144 63.84 25.71 59.11
C GLU A 144 63.23 25.93 57.71
N GLN A 145 64.05 25.89 56.64
CA GLN A 145 63.56 25.93 55.27
C GLN A 145 62.65 24.72 54.96
N GLN A 146 63.07 23.50 55.34
CA GLN A 146 62.27 22.29 55.14
C GLN A 146 60.94 22.36 55.90
N LYS A 147 60.93 22.91 57.11
CA LYS A 147 59.72 23.13 57.89
C LYS A 147 58.75 24.09 57.20
N GLN A 148 59.24 25.17 56.59
CA GLN A 148 58.42 26.08 55.78
C GLN A 148 57.80 25.36 54.58
N VAL A 149 58.58 24.55 53.85
CA VAL A 149 58.07 23.75 52.72
C VAL A 149 56.96 22.80 53.17
N ILE A 150 57.16 22.08 54.27
CA ILE A 150 56.14 21.18 54.83
C ILE A 150 54.86 21.93 55.18
N GLN A 151 54.95 23.13 55.75
CA GLN A 151 53.77 23.96 56.03
C GLN A 151 53.02 24.37 54.75
N VAL A 152 53.73 24.73 53.69
CA VAL A 152 53.12 25.05 52.39
C VAL A 152 52.42 23.82 51.82
N LEU A 153 53.07 22.65 51.83
CA LEU A 153 52.47 21.40 51.35
C LEU A 153 51.22 21.01 52.14
N LYS A 154 51.24 21.19 53.47
CA LYS A 154 50.06 20.96 54.31
C LYS A 154 48.89 21.87 53.93
N LYS A 155 49.15 23.18 53.74
CA LYS A 155 48.12 24.13 53.27
C LYS A 155 47.59 23.77 51.89
N PHE A 156 48.46 23.30 50.99
CA PHE A 156 48.05 22.88 49.65
C PHE A 156 47.16 21.63 49.70
N LYS A 157 47.54 20.64 50.51
CA LYS A 157 46.71 19.46 50.79
C LYS A 157 45.33 19.85 51.35
N GLU A 158 45.29 20.70 52.38
CA GLU A 158 44.03 21.17 52.97
C GLU A 158 43.16 21.93 51.95
N LYS A 159 43.78 22.69 51.02
CA LYS A 159 43.05 23.32 49.92
C LYS A 159 42.45 22.29 48.97
N ILE A 160 43.20 21.24 48.59
CA ILE A 160 42.69 20.15 47.74
C ILE A 160 41.57 19.38 48.44
N GLU A 161 41.72 19.04 49.73
CA GLU A 161 40.70 18.32 50.49
C GLU A 161 39.41 19.14 50.70
N LYS A 162 39.50 20.48 50.68
CA LYS A 162 38.34 21.39 50.73
C LYS A 162 37.66 21.61 49.39
N ILE A 163 38.24 21.12 48.29
CA ILE A 163 37.51 21.04 47.02
C ILE A 163 36.54 19.86 47.19
N GLU A 164 35.41 20.13 47.87
CA GLU A 164 34.19 19.36 47.65
C GLU A 164 33.98 19.33 46.13
N HIS A 165 33.62 18.17 45.57
CA HIS A 165 33.34 17.93 44.14
C HIS A 165 34.48 17.42 43.24
N LEU A 166 35.63 16.97 43.78
CA LEU A 166 36.63 16.26 42.96
C LEU A 166 36.07 14.98 42.31
N THR A 167 35.20 14.26 43.02
CA THR A 167 34.43 13.10 42.51
C THR A 167 33.37 13.46 41.48
N ASP A 168 32.94 14.73 41.44
CA ASP A 168 31.93 15.18 40.50
C ASP A 168 32.53 15.30 39.11
N VAL A 169 33.85 15.50 38.98
CA VAL A 169 34.56 15.45 37.69
C VAL A 169 34.42 14.08 37.05
N ASP A 170 34.61 12.99 37.82
CA ASP A 170 34.42 11.62 37.32
C ASP A 170 32.95 11.36 36.96
N THR A 171 32.02 11.90 37.76
CA THR A 171 30.57 11.80 37.51
C THR A 171 30.20 12.51 36.20
N ILE A 172 30.68 13.75 35.99
CA ILE A 172 30.47 14.52 34.76
C ILE A 172 31.04 13.78 33.55
N PHE A 173 32.21 13.14 33.66
CA PHE A 173 32.77 12.34 32.57
C PHE A 173 31.94 11.08 32.25
N GLY A 174 31.39 10.43 33.27
CA GLY A 174 30.47 9.31 33.11
C GLY A 174 29.15 9.72 32.42
N GLU A 175 28.58 10.84 32.85
CA GLU A 175 27.39 11.44 32.24
C GLU A 175 27.67 11.84 30.78
N LEU A 176 28.81 12.48 30.51
CA LEU A 176 29.23 12.87 29.17
C LEU A 176 29.36 11.66 28.23
N SER A 177 29.95 10.57 28.71
CA SER A 177 30.09 9.33 27.94
C SER A 177 28.73 8.68 27.62
N THR A 178 27.81 8.74 28.59
CA THR A 178 26.42 8.28 28.41
C THR A 178 25.68 9.15 27.39
N MET A 179 25.86 10.47 27.48
CA MET A 179 25.28 11.44 26.54
C MET A 179 25.77 11.21 25.11
N GLN A 180 27.08 10.98 24.92
CA GLN A 180 27.66 10.65 23.62
C GLN A 180 27.08 9.36 23.02
N SER A 181 26.90 8.33 23.85
CA SER A 181 26.30 7.07 23.41
C SER A 181 24.84 7.28 22.97
N ASN A 182 24.07 8.03 23.75
CA ASN A 182 22.69 8.37 23.41
C ASN A 182 22.58 9.23 22.15
N LEU A 183 23.50 10.18 21.94
CA LEU A 183 23.56 10.99 20.72
C LEU A 183 23.77 10.11 19.49
N LYS A 184 24.69 9.15 19.55
CA LYS A 184 24.94 8.22 18.45
C LYS A 184 23.71 7.36 18.13
N VAL A 185 23.01 6.88 19.15
CA VAL A 185 21.73 6.17 18.94
C VAL A 185 20.69 7.07 18.29
N ASN A 186 20.58 8.33 18.71
CA ASN A 186 19.64 9.27 18.11
C ASN A 186 20.00 9.61 16.65
N GLU A 187 21.28 9.75 16.33
CA GLU A 187 21.78 9.95 14.96
C GLU A 187 21.32 8.81 14.04
N THR A 188 21.53 7.55 14.45
CA THR A 188 21.06 6.39 13.65
C THR A 188 19.52 6.34 13.50
N LYS A 189 18.77 6.79 14.51
CA LYS A 189 17.30 6.90 14.42
C LYS A 189 16.90 7.99 13.42
N ILE A 190 17.59 9.12 13.41
CA ILE A 190 17.37 10.22 12.46
C ILE A 190 17.64 9.74 11.02
N GLU A 191 18.77 9.07 10.79
CA GLU A 191 19.09 8.50 9.46
C GLU A 191 18.01 7.51 8.99
N THR A 192 17.51 6.67 9.90
CA THR A 192 16.42 5.72 9.58
C THR A 192 15.11 6.46 9.26
N GLN A 193 14.83 7.56 9.95
CA GLN A 193 13.66 8.40 9.69
C GLN A 193 13.76 9.11 8.33
N ASP A 194 14.94 9.61 7.98
CA ASP A 194 15.18 10.24 6.67
C ASP A 194 14.94 9.27 5.52
N LEU A 195 15.41 8.01 5.63
CA LEU A 195 15.12 6.98 4.62
C LEU A 195 13.61 6.73 4.47
N ARG A 196 12.87 6.64 5.59
CA ARG A 196 11.41 6.48 5.55
C ARG A 196 10.69 7.68 4.92
N LEU A 197 11.20 8.89 5.11
CA LEU A 197 10.63 10.09 4.48
C LEU A 197 10.83 10.07 2.95
N VAL A 198 11.98 9.56 2.48
CA VAL A 198 12.22 9.36 1.04
C VAL A 198 11.22 8.35 0.45
N ASP A 199 11.03 7.20 1.10
CA ASP A 199 10.08 6.17 0.65
C ASP A 199 8.64 6.73 0.59
N LEU A 200 8.19 7.42 1.66
CA LEU A 200 6.87 8.07 1.70
C LEU A 200 6.70 9.12 0.59
N ASN A 201 7.76 9.86 0.28
CA ASN A 201 7.72 10.86 -0.77
C ASN A 201 7.58 10.21 -2.16
N ASP A 202 8.21 9.06 -2.39
CA ASP A 202 8.07 8.34 -3.66
C ASP A 202 6.69 7.66 -3.79
N GLU A 203 6.15 7.11 -2.70
CA GLU A 203 4.75 6.67 -2.65
C GLU A 203 3.78 7.81 -2.95
N MET A 204 4.01 8.99 -2.38
CA MET A 204 3.18 10.18 -2.63
C MET A 204 3.21 10.61 -4.10
N LYS A 205 4.38 10.57 -4.78
CA LYS A 205 4.48 10.84 -6.23
C LYS A 205 3.69 9.81 -7.05
N SER A 206 3.75 8.54 -6.67
CA SER A 206 3.01 7.46 -7.34
C SER A 206 1.49 7.65 -7.20
N LEU A 207 1.03 8.01 -6.00
CA LEU A 207 -0.37 8.37 -5.74
C LEU A 207 -0.80 9.60 -6.56
N LEU A 208 0.06 10.62 -6.66
CA LEU A 208 -0.24 11.82 -7.45
C LEU A 208 -0.40 11.48 -8.94
N SER A 209 0.46 10.61 -9.46
CA SER A 209 0.39 10.14 -10.85
C SER A 209 -0.90 9.36 -11.10
N SER A 210 -1.26 8.46 -10.17
CA SER A 210 -2.51 7.69 -10.24
C SER A 210 -3.74 8.60 -10.18
N LEU A 211 -3.71 9.66 -9.37
CA LEU A 211 -4.78 10.65 -9.29
C LEU A 211 -4.96 11.42 -10.61
N SER A 212 -3.86 11.79 -11.28
CA SER A 212 -3.92 12.41 -12.61
C SER A 212 -4.61 11.52 -13.63
N VAL A 213 -4.23 10.24 -13.69
CA VAL A 213 -4.85 9.24 -14.58
C VAL A 213 -6.34 9.06 -14.25
N PHE A 214 -6.70 9.02 -12.96
CA PHE A 214 -8.10 8.94 -12.55
C PHE A 214 -8.90 10.17 -13.02
N GLN A 215 -8.35 11.38 -12.90
CA GLN A 215 -9.00 12.61 -13.36
C GLN A 215 -9.22 12.61 -14.88
N GLU A 216 -8.23 12.16 -15.65
CA GLU A 216 -8.36 12.00 -17.10
C GLU A 216 -9.47 11.01 -17.47
N ASN A 217 -9.47 9.83 -16.84
CA ASN A 217 -10.51 8.82 -17.04
C ASN A 217 -11.91 9.33 -16.66
N PHE A 218 -12.01 10.10 -15.57
CA PHE A 218 -13.27 10.70 -15.12
C PHE A 218 -13.79 11.73 -16.14
N ASN A 219 -12.91 12.57 -16.67
CA ASN A 219 -13.26 13.55 -17.70
C ASN A 219 -13.73 12.85 -18.99
N TYR A 220 -12.99 11.82 -19.44
CA TYR A 220 -13.37 11.02 -20.59
C TYR A 220 -14.75 10.35 -20.40
N PHE A 221 -15.00 9.77 -19.22
CA PHE A 221 -16.31 9.20 -18.89
C PHE A 221 -17.42 10.25 -18.96
N LYS A 222 -17.17 11.45 -18.42
CA LYS A 222 -18.12 12.56 -18.46
C LYS A 222 -18.46 12.97 -19.91
N GLU A 223 -17.45 13.07 -20.77
CA GLU A 223 -17.65 13.37 -22.20
C GLU A 223 -18.52 12.32 -22.90
N ILE A 224 -18.21 11.02 -22.70
CA ILE A 224 -19.02 9.93 -23.26
C ILE A 224 -20.48 9.99 -22.77
N GLN A 225 -20.70 10.26 -21.47
CA GLN A 225 -22.05 10.34 -20.92
C GLN A 225 -22.84 11.50 -21.54
N VAL A 226 -22.19 12.64 -21.75
CA VAL A 226 -22.80 13.79 -22.43
C VAL A 226 -23.16 13.43 -23.87
N GLU A 227 -22.23 12.82 -24.62
CA GLU A 227 -22.48 12.41 -26.01
C GLU A 227 -23.67 11.45 -26.10
N LYS A 228 -23.67 10.37 -25.30
CA LYS A 228 -24.77 9.40 -25.27
C LYS A 228 -26.10 10.05 -24.91
N PHE A 229 -26.13 10.96 -23.94
CA PHE A 229 -27.34 11.68 -23.57
C PHE A 229 -27.87 12.53 -24.73
N GLN A 230 -27.00 13.21 -25.48
CA GLN A 230 -27.40 13.98 -26.67
C GLN A 230 -27.95 13.07 -27.77
N THR A 231 -27.34 11.91 -28.03
CA THR A 231 -27.85 10.93 -29.00
C THR A 231 -29.25 10.46 -28.62
N VAL A 232 -29.47 10.09 -27.35
CA VAL A 232 -30.80 9.66 -26.86
C VAL A 232 -31.80 10.81 -26.99
N LYS A 233 -31.42 12.03 -26.60
CA LYS A 233 -32.27 13.22 -26.73
C LYS A 233 -32.71 13.45 -28.18
N GLN A 234 -31.80 13.30 -29.14
CA GLN A 234 -32.12 13.46 -30.56
C GLN A 234 -33.04 12.36 -31.07
N LEU A 235 -32.82 11.10 -30.66
CA LEU A 235 -33.72 9.99 -31.01
C LEU A 235 -35.14 10.24 -30.49
N VAL A 236 -35.28 10.69 -29.24
CA VAL A 236 -36.58 11.03 -28.65
C VAL A 236 -37.25 12.18 -29.41
N SER A 237 -36.49 13.21 -29.82
CA SER A 237 -37.03 14.31 -30.63
C SER A 237 -37.59 13.80 -31.96
N ASN A 238 -36.82 13.00 -32.69
CA ASN A 238 -37.26 12.43 -33.97
C ASN A 238 -38.49 11.52 -33.79
N GLN A 239 -38.54 10.71 -32.73
CA GLN A 239 -39.71 9.90 -32.43
C GLN A 239 -40.95 10.74 -32.13
N ASN A 240 -40.78 11.85 -31.41
CA ASN A 240 -41.87 12.76 -31.10
C ASN A 240 -42.44 13.43 -32.36
N GLU A 241 -41.58 13.82 -33.30
CA GLU A 241 -41.99 14.33 -34.62
C GLU A 241 -42.79 13.28 -35.40
N ASN A 242 -42.30 12.04 -35.49
CA ASN A 242 -43.01 10.94 -36.15
C ASN A 242 -44.38 10.66 -35.51
N ILE A 243 -44.48 10.71 -34.18
CA ILE A 243 -45.75 10.55 -33.46
C ILE A 243 -46.72 11.66 -33.87
N SER A 244 -46.27 12.92 -33.91
CA SER A 244 -47.10 14.04 -34.37
C SER A 244 -47.61 13.87 -35.81
N GLU A 245 -46.77 13.36 -36.72
CA GLU A 245 -47.22 13.05 -38.10
C GLU A 245 -48.30 11.96 -38.12
N ILE A 246 -48.14 10.89 -37.33
CA ILE A 246 -49.13 9.83 -37.20
C ILE A 246 -50.45 10.37 -36.63
N GLU A 247 -50.39 11.25 -35.62
CA GLU A 247 -51.59 11.87 -35.03
C GLU A 247 -52.38 12.71 -36.06
N LEU A 248 -51.69 13.43 -36.95
CA LEU A 248 -52.34 14.15 -38.06
C LEU A 248 -53.03 13.19 -39.02
N ILE A 249 -52.37 12.10 -39.42
CA ILE A 249 -52.96 11.07 -40.31
C ILE A 249 -54.17 10.41 -39.65
N ILE A 250 -54.10 10.08 -38.36
CA ILE A 250 -55.24 9.52 -37.61
C ILE A 250 -56.42 10.49 -37.61
N THR A 251 -56.16 11.79 -37.42
CA THR A 251 -57.19 12.82 -37.42
C THR A 251 -57.85 12.97 -38.79
N ASP A 252 -57.06 12.96 -39.87
CA ASP A 252 -57.58 13.00 -41.24
C ASP A 252 -58.44 11.77 -41.57
N ASN A 253 -57.92 10.57 -41.28
CA ASN A 253 -58.65 9.33 -41.46
C ASN A 253 -59.96 9.29 -40.67
N LYS A 254 -59.97 9.79 -39.43
CA LYS A 254 -61.20 9.90 -38.62
C LYS A 254 -62.23 10.81 -39.29
N THR A 255 -61.78 11.91 -39.90
CA THR A 255 -62.64 12.84 -40.64
C THR A 255 -63.20 12.19 -41.90
N ASN A 256 -62.37 11.49 -42.67
CA ASN A 256 -62.77 10.78 -43.88
C ASN A 256 -63.77 9.65 -43.57
N ILE A 257 -63.54 8.86 -42.52
CA ILE A 257 -64.49 7.83 -42.06
C ILE A 257 -65.82 8.46 -41.66
N ALA A 258 -65.81 9.59 -40.94
CA ALA A 258 -67.03 10.30 -40.57
C ALA A 258 -67.80 10.81 -41.81
N ALA A 259 -67.10 11.26 -42.85
CA ALA A 259 -67.72 11.65 -44.12
C ALA A 259 -68.34 10.45 -44.86
N LEU A 260 -67.59 9.36 -45.01
CA LEU A 260 -68.08 8.12 -45.63
C LEU A 260 -69.30 7.56 -44.91
N ASN A 261 -69.31 7.59 -43.57
CA ASN A 261 -70.47 7.15 -42.80
C ASN A 261 -71.72 7.99 -43.11
N LYS A 262 -71.58 9.31 -43.30
CA LYS A 262 -72.70 10.17 -43.72
C LYS A 262 -73.19 9.78 -45.12
N GLU A 263 -72.30 9.51 -46.06
CA GLU A 263 -72.68 9.05 -47.40
C GLU A 263 -73.39 7.69 -47.39
N ILE A 264 -72.94 6.75 -46.57
CA ILE A 264 -73.60 5.44 -46.40
C ILE A 264 -75.03 5.64 -45.88
N VAL A 265 -75.24 6.53 -44.91
CA VAL A 265 -76.59 6.85 -44.41
C VAL A 265 -77.45 7.40 -45.54
N ILE A 266 -76.96 8.37 -46.31
CA ILE A 266 -77.69 8.95 -47.46
C ILE A 266 -78.03 7.87 -48.51
N HIS A 267 -77.10 6.99 -48.85
CA HIS A 267 -77.36 5.91 -49.80
C HIS A 267 -78.36 4.89 -49.23
N GLY A 268 -78.32 4.62 -47.93
CA GLY A 268 -79.29 3.78 -47.24
C GLY A 268 -80.71 4.35 -47.32
N GLU A 269 -80.87 5.66 -47.12
CA GLU A 269 -82.15 6.37 -47.29
C GLU A 269 -82.66 6.25 -48.73
N LYS A 270 -81.83 6.57 -49.73
CA LYS A 270 -82.19 6.44 -51.15
C LYS A 270 -82.60 5.02 -51.55
N LEU A 271 -81.91 4.00 -51.01
CA LEU A 271 -82.26 2.60 -51.25
C LEU A 271 -83.62 2.25 -50.61
N GLY A 272 -83.90 2.81 -49.43
CA GLY A 272 -85.21 2.75 -48.79
C GLY A 272 -86.32 3.35 -49.67
N ASP A 273 -86.09 4.56 -50.19
CA ASP A 273 -87.03 5.25 -51.10
C ASP A 273 -87.28 4.42 -52.37
N LEU A 274 -86.21 3.88 -52.98
CA LEU A 274 -86.32 3.03 -54.17
C LEU A 274 -87.11 1.74 -53.89
N LYS A 275 -86.85 1.11 -52.74
CA LYS A 275 -87.61 -0.08 -52.30
C LYS A 275 -89.10 0.23 -52.18
N GLN A 276 -89.44 1.38 -51.61
CA GLN A 276 -90.84 1.81 -51.46
C GLN A 276 -91.49 2.11 -52.81
N LEU A 277 -90.77 2.76 -53.72
CA LEU A 277 -91.24 2.99 -55.09
C LEU A 277 -91.54 1.67 -55.82
N ILE A 278 -90.61 0.71 -55.79
CA ILE A 278 -90.80 -0.61 -56.41
C ILE A 278 -92.01 -1.34 -55.79
N GLN A 279 -92.17 -1.29 -54.46
CA GLN A 279 -93.32 -1.88 -53.79
C GLN A 279 -94.64 -1.24 -54.24
N ASN A 280 -94.69 0.08 -54.37
CA ASN A 280 -95.85 0.81 -54.89
C ASN A 280 -96.16 0.40 -56.35
N ASP A 281 -95.14 0.31 -57.21
CA ASP A 281 -95.32 -0.11 -58.60
C ASP A 281 -95.84 -1.55 -58.71
N ILE A 282 -95.32 -2.48 -57.89
CA ILE A 282 -95.83 -3.86 -57.80
C ILE A 282 -97.31 -3.86 -57.36
N GLN A 283 -97.67 -3.05 -56.36
CA GLN A 283 -99.04 -2.94 -55.88
C GLN A 283 -99.98 -2.41 -56.98
N ILE A 284 -99.61 -1.32 -57.66
CA ILE A 284 -100.38 -0.73 -58.75
C ILE A 284 -100.56 -1.74 -59.90
N LEU A 285 -99.49 -2.45 -60.29
CA LEU A 285 -99.56 -3.47 -61.32
C LEU A 285 -100.48 -4.64 -60.92
N SER A 286 -100.40 -5.10 -59.67
CA SER A 286 -101.27 -6.15 -59.12
C SER A 286 -102.75 -5.76 -59.16
N GLU A 287 -103.07 -4.53 -58.75
CA GLU A 287 -104.43 -3.98 -58.82
C GLU A 287 -104.93 -3.88 -60.27
N LYS A 288 -104.07 -3.41 -61.19
CA LYS A 288 -104.41 -3.30 -62.62
C LYS A 288 -104.65 -4.67 -63.27
N VAL A 289 -103.83 -5.67 -62.95
CA VAL A 289 -104.03 -7.07 -63.40
C VAL A 289 -105.35 -7.60 -62.86
N THR A 290 -105.63 -7.42 -61.57
CA THR A 290 -106.87 -7.87 -60.94
C THR A 290 -108.10 -7.25 -61.61
N ARG A 291 -108.08 -5.93 -61.83
CA ARG A 291 -109.16 -5.19 -62.51
C ARG A 291 -109.38 -5.69 -63.93
N ASN A 292 -108.32 -5.79 -64.73
CA ASN A 292 -108.41 -6.24 -66.12
C ASN A 292 -108.93 -7.67 -66.22
N ASN A 293 -108.50 -8.56 -65.32
CA ASN A 293 -108.97 -9.94 -65.27
C ASN A 293 -110.46 -10.00 -64.91
N SER A 294 -110.91 -9.18 -63.93
CA SER A 294 -112.34 -9.05 -63.59
C SER A 294 -113.17 -8.52 -64.76
N GLU A 295 -112.67 -7.54 -65.51
CA GLU A 295 -113.37 -6.98 -66.68
C GLU A 295 -113.47 -8.01 -67.82
N LEU A 296 -112.40 -8.78 -68.06
CA LEU A 296 -112.38 -9.85 -69.06
C LEU A 296 -113.35 -10.98 -68.69
N VAL A 297 -113.38 -11.39 -67.41
CA VAL A 297 -114.36 -12.35 -66.90
C VAL A 297 -115.79 -11.83 -67.10
N ALA A 298 -116.06 -10.56 -66.78
CA ALA A 298 -117.39 -9.97 -66.98
C ALA A 298 -117.81 -9.96 -68.46
N ARG A 299 -116.90 -9.60 -69.38
CA ARG A 299 -117.16 -9.68 -70.82
C ARG A 299 -117.42 -11.11 -71.27
N LEU A 300 -116.63 -12.08 -70.81
CA LEU A 300 -116.81 -13.50 -71.13
C LEU A 300 -118.19 -14.01 -70.68
N VAL A 301 -118.61 -13.65 -69.47
CA VAL A 301 -119.94 -13.97 -68.95
C VAL A 301 -121.04 -13.33 -69.81
N SER A 302 -120.89 -12.06 -70.19
CA SER A 302 -121.85 -11.38 -71.07
C SER A 302 -121.98 -12.07 -72.43
N THR A 303 -120.85 -12.38 -73.08
CA THR A 303 -120.85 -13.10 -74.37
C THR A 303 -121.46 -14.49 -74.23
N THR A 304 -121.18 -15.19 -73.13
CA THR A 304 -121.78 -16.51 -72.85
C THR A 304 -123.30 -16.44 -72.70
N ASN A 305 -123.81 -15.39 -72.05
CA ASN A 305 -125.25 -15.15 -71.90
C ASN A 305 -125.92 -14.80 -73.24
N GLU A 306 -125.27 -13.96 -74.07
CA GLU A 306 -125.74 -13.67 -75.44
C GLU A 306 -125.82 -14.94 -76.29
N VAL A 307 -124.76 -15.76 -76.28
CA VAL A 307 -124.75 -17.05 -77.00
C VAL A 307 -125.86 -17.97 -76.50
N SER A 308 -126.09 -18.04 -75.19
CA SER A 308 -127.17 -18.83 -74.60
C SER A 308 -128.56 -18.32 -75.01
N THR A 309 -128.75 -17.00 -75.08
CA THR A 309 -129.99 -16.37 -75.53
C THR A 309 -130.24 -16.65 -77.02
N ASN A 310 -129.21 -16.49 -77.84
CA ASN A 310 -129.27 -16.79 -79.27
C ASN A 310 -129.59 -18.28 -79.50
N LYS A 311 -129.00 -19.19 -78.72
CA LYS A 311 -129.35 -20.61 -78.74
C LYS A 311 -130.83 -20.83 -78.45
N LEU A 312 -131.37 -20.23 -77.38
CA LEU A 312 -132.79 -20.34 -77.03
C LEU A 312 -133.70 -19.80 -78.14
N ASN A 313 -133.35 -18.67 -78.75
CA ASN A 313 -134.09 -18.09 -79.85
C ASN A 313 -134.11 -19.01 -81.08
N PHE A 314 -132.98 -19.64 -81.42
CA PHE A 314 -132.94 -20.65 -82.49
C PHE A 314 -133.78 -21.88 -82.17
N GLU A 315 -133.73 -22.39 -80.92
CA GLU A 315 -134.57 -23.51 -80.49
C GLU A 315 -136.06 -23.19 -80.61
N ASN A 316 -136.48 -21.97 -80.23
CA ASN A 316 -137.86 -21.51 -80.37
C ASN A 316 -138.29 -21.38 -81.83
N ALA A 317 -137.43 -20.81 -82.69
CA ALA A 317 -137.71 -20.68 -84.12
C ALA A 317 -137.88 -22.06 -84.79
N ILE A 318 -137.05 -23.05 -84.43
CA ILE A 318 -137.22 -24.44 -84.91
C ILE A 318 -138.56 -25.02 -84.46
N LYS A 319 -138.99 -24.74 -83.23
CA LYS A 319 -140.28 -25.22 -82.69
C LYS A 319 -141.48 -24.60 -83.42
N GLU A 320 -141.45 -23.31 -83.71
CA GLU A 320 -142.47 -22.63 -84.53
C GLU A 320 -142.53 -23.20 -85.95
N LEU A 321 -141.37 -23.42 -86.57
CA LEU A 321 -141.26 -23.98 -87.92
C LEU A 321 -141.88 -25.37 -87.99
N ASN A 322 -141.61 -26.23 -87.00
CA ASN A 322 -142.25 -27.56 -86.89
C ASN A 322 -143.77 -27.45 -86.74
N THR A 323 -144.26 -26.53 -85.90
CA THR A 323 -145.72 -26.32 -85.70
C THR A 323 -146.41 -25.85 -87.00
N GLY A 324 -145.74 -24.97 -87.77
CA GLY A 324 -146.23 -24.51 -89.07
C GLY A 324 -146.25 -25.61 -90.13
N ILE A 325 -145.29 -26.54 -90.10
CA ILE A 325 -145.28 -27.73 -90.98
C ILE A 325 -146.47 -28.65 -90.66
N ASP A 326 -146.75 -28.92 -89.39
CA ASP A 326 -147.85 -29.79 -88.96
C ASP A 326 -149.22 -29.25 -89.37
N GLN A 327 -149.48 -27.95 -89.17
CA GLN A 327 -150.74 -27.31 -89.59
C GLN A 327 -150.96 -27.38 -91.11
N LYS A 328 -149.88 -27.27 -91.89
CA LYS A 328 -149.95 -27.34 -93.35
C LYS A 328 -150.19 -28.77 -93.84
N ALA A 329 -149.69 -29.77 -93.12
CA ALA A 329 -149.98 -31.18 -93.38
C ALA A 329 -151.46 -31.51 -93.09
N GLU A 330 -152.04 -30.98 -92.00
CA GLU A 330 -153.47 -31.16 -91.67
C GLU A 330 -154.40 -30.51 -92.70
N SER A 331 -154.13 -29.28 -93.14
CA SER A 331 -154.99 -28.61 -94.13
C SER A 331 -154.95 -29.30 -95.51
N MET A 332 -153.78 -29.82 -95.90
CA MET A 332 -153.61 -30.61 -97.13
C MET A 332 -154.41 -31.92 -97.09
N SER A 333 -154.40 -32.60 -95.94
CA SER A 333 -155.18 -33.82 -95.71
C SER A 333 -156.69 -33.56 -95.81
N ALA A 334 -157.18 -32.47 -95.21
CA ALA A 334 -158.59 -32.07 -95.28
C ALA A 334 -159.04 -31.74 -96.72
N TYR A 335 -158.19 -31.05 -97.49
CA TYR A 335 -158.48 -30.72 -98.90
C TYR A 335 -158.59 -31.97 -99.79
N LEU A 336 -157.64 -32.90 -99.67
CA LEU A 336 -157.66 -34.16 -100.44
C LEU A 336 -158.90 -35.02 -100.14
N LYS A 337 -159.37 -35.01 -98.88
CA LYS A 337 -160.57 -35.75 -98.46
C LYS A 337 -161.85 -35.20 -99.09
N SER A 338 -161.91 -33.87 -99.31
CA SER A 338 -163.03 -33.18 -99.97
C SER A 338 -163.15 -33.55 -101.45
N GLU A 339 -162.03 -33.54 -102.19
CA GLU A 339 -162.02 -33.88 -103.63
C GLU A 339 -162.35 -35.36 -103.89
N LEU A 340 -161.93 -36.27 -103.01
CA LEU A 340 -162.30 -37.69 -103.11
C LEU A 340 -163.81 -37.92 -102.95
N SER A 341 -164.48 -37.11 -102.11
CA SER A 341 -165.92 -37.16 -101.89
C SER A 341 -166.70 -36.71 -103.14
N LYS A 342 -166.24 -35.67 -103.83
CA LYS A 342 -166.82 -35.20 -105.11
C LYS A 342 -166.77 -36.27 -106.19
N ALA A 343 -165.61 -36.89 -106.39
CA ALA A 343 -165.43 -37.91 -107.42
C ALA A 343 -166.39 -39.11 -107.23
N ASN A 344 -166.67 -39.50 -105.98
CA ASN A 344 -167.59 -40.60 -105.68
C ASN A 344 -169.06 -40.28 -106.03
N ASN A 345 -169.49 -39.01 -105.90
CA ASN A 345 -170.85 -38.61 -106.26
C ASN A 345 -171.08 -38.61 -107.78
N GLU A 346 -170.08 -38.19 -108.56
CA GLU A 346 -170.17 -38.19 -110.02
C GLU A 346 -170.26 -39.62 -110.60
N ILE A 347 -169.58 -40.59 -109.99
CA ILE A 347 -169.67 -42.01 -110.35
C ILE A 347 -171.08 -42.58 -110.10
N ALA A 348 -171.75 -42.14 -109.03
CA ALA A 348 -173.09 -42.61 -108.69
C ALA A 348 -174.15 -42.15 -109.71
N GLU A 349 -174.06 -40.90 -110.19
CA GLU A 349 -174.97 -40.35 -111.22
C GLU A 349 -174.81 -41.06 -112.57
N LEU A 350 -173.57 -41.40 -112.98
CA LEU A 350 -173.33 -42.16 -114.21
C LEU A 350 -174.02 -43.53 -114.19
N SER A 351 -174.05 -44.21 -113.03
CA SER A 351 -174.68 -45.53 -112.91
C SER A 351 -176.20 -45.47 -113.10
N LEU A 352 -176.84 -44.37 -112.69
CA LEU A 352 -178.29 -44.15 -112.83
C LEU A 352 -178.68 -43.86 -114.29
N PHE A 353 -177.88 -43.07 -115.00
CA PHE A 353 -178.09 -42.81 -116.43
C PHE A 353 -177.97 -44.09 -117.28
N THR A 354 -177.01 -44.95 -116.95
CA THR A 354 -176.82 -46.25 -117.62
C THR A 354 -178.04 -47.17 -117.43
N LYS A 355 -178.69 -47.10 -116.27
CA LYS A 355 -179.88 -47.90 -115.93
C LYS A 355 -181.15 -47.44 -116.67
N SER A 356 -181.27 -46.16 -117.01
CA SER A 356 -182.41 -45.63 -117.77
C SER A 356 -182.34 -46.04 -119.25
N LEU A 357 -181.15 -46.04 -119.85
CA LEU A 357 -180.92 -46.49 -121.23
C LEU A 357 -181.27 -47.98 -121.44
N SER A 358 -180.93 -48.84 -120.48
CA SER A 358 -181.26 -50.27 -120.54
C SER A 358 -182.77 -50.55 -120.57
N LYS A 359 -183.58 -49.68 -119.98
CA LYS A 359 -185.03 -49.86 -119.90
C LYS A 359 -185.75 -49.54 -121.21
N VAL A 360 -185.28 -48.53 -121.94
CA VAL A 360 -185.80 -48.15 -123.27
C VAL A 360 -185.55 -49.28 -124.29
N LEU A 361 -184.38 -49.91 -124.23
CA LEU A 361 -184.00 -50.98 -125.16
C LEU A 361 -184.88 -52.25 -125.04
N LYS A 362 -185.34 -52.58 -123.84
CA LYS A 362 -186.13 -53.80 -123.58
C LYS A 362 -187.58 -53.73 -124.08
N ILE A 363 -188.16 -52.54 -124.25
CA ILE A 363 -189.57 -52.42 -124.66
C ILE A 363 -189.71 -52.36 -126.19
N THR A 364 -188.75 -51.77 -126.90
CA THR A 364 -188.72 -51.79 -128.38
C THR A 364 -188.66 -53.22 -128.94
N GLN A 365 -188.09 -54.19 -128.20
CA GLN A 365 -188.07 -55.61 -128.58
C GLN A 365 -189.43 -56.33 -128.42
N ALA A 366 -190.35 -55.83 -127.59
CA ALA A 366 -191.66 -56.47 -127.41
C ALA A 366 -192.66 -56.14 -128.54
N ILE A 367 -192.46 -55.02 -129.24
CA ILE A 367 -193.34 -54.56 -130.34
C ILE A 367 -193.03 -55.31 -131.66
N SER A 368 -191.82 -55.86 -131.82
CA SER A 368 -191.44 -56.58 -133.05
C SER A 368 -191.91 -58.04 -133.10
N PHE A 369 -192.12 -58.71 -131.95
CA PHE A 369 -192.47 -60.14 -131.92
C PHE A 369 -193.96 -60.43 -132.13
N THR A 370 -194.87 -59.57 -131.66
CA THR A 370 -196.32 -59.76 -131.87
C THR A 370 -196.72 -59.55 -133.34
N SER A 371 -195.99 -58.69 -134.06
CA SER A 371 -196.18 -58.45 -135.50
C SER A 371 -195.82 -59.67 -136.38
N ILE A 372 -194.97 -60.59 -135.88
CA ILE A 372 -194.55 -61.80 -136.61
C ILE A 372 -195.42 -63.03 -136.27
N ALA A 373 -195.95 -63.12 -135.05
CA ALA A 373 -196.77 -64.26 -134.64
C ALA A 373 -198.17 -64.28 -135.29
N ILE A 374 -198.79 -63.13 -135.53
CA ILE A 374 -200.12 -63.07 -136.18
C ILE A 374 -200.02 -63.21 -137.70
N LEU A 375 -198.91 -62.77 -138.32
CA LEU A 375 -198.63 -63.04 -139.73
C LEU A 375 -198.52 -64.56 -140.01
N CYS A 376 -198.12 -65.37 -139.02
CA CYS A 376 -198.06 -66.83 -139.15
C CYS A 376 -199.44 -67.51 -138.95
N ILE A 377 -200.34 -66.94 -138.15
CA ILE A 377 -201.73 -67.43 -138.04
C ILE A 377 -202.52 -67.15 -139.34
N LEU A 378 -202.17 -66.08 -140.05
CA LEU A 378 -202.70 -65.74 -141.38
C LEU A 378 -202.29 -66.76 -142.47
N VAL A 379 -201.26 -67.57 -142.25
CA VAL A 379 -200.76 -68.57 -143.21
C VAL A 379 -201.20 -69.99 -142.86
N LEU A 380 -201.50 -70.30 -141.59
CA LEU A 380 -201.96 -71.64 -141.18
C LEU A 380 -203.46 -71.88 -141.37
N LEU A 381 -204.30 -70.84 -141.42
CA LEU A 381 -205.72 -70.99 -141.81
C LEU A 381 -205.91 -71.21 -143.32
N ILE A 382 -204.90 -70.82 -144.13
CA ILE A 382 -204.74 -71.09 -145.58
C ILE A 382 -204.64 -72.59 -145.94
N ILE A 383 -204.53 -73.47 -144.94
CA ILE A 383 -204.26 -74.91 -145.16
C ILE A 383 -205.36 -75.83 -144.60
N SER A 384 -206.29 -75.36 -143.78
CA SER A 384 -207.38 -76.20 -143.22
C SER A 384 -208.72 -76.11 -143.95
N GLY A 385 -208.87 -75.26 -144.97
CA GLY A 385 -210.15 -75.08 -145.65
C GLY A 385 -211.15 -74.24 -144.86
N VAL A 386 -210.73 -73.06 -144.40
CA VAL A 386 -211.62 -71.91 -144.17
C VAL A 386 -211.23 -70.74 -145.09
N LEU A 387 -209.95 -70.67 -145.47
CA LEU A 387 -209.42 -70.20 -146.75
C LEU A 387 -207.94 -70.39 -146.64
#